data_AF-A0A167DZ45-F1
#
_entry.id   AF-A0A167DZ45-F1
#
_cell.length_a   1.000
_cell.length_b   1.000
_cell.length_c   1.000
_cell.angle_alpha   90.00
_cell.angle_beta   90.00
_cell.angle_gamma   90.00
#
_symmetry.space_group_name_H-M   'P 1'
#
loop_
_entity.id
_entity.type
_entity.pdbx_description
1 polymer ?
#
loop_
_entity_poly.entity_id
_entity_poly.type
_entity_poly.pdbx_seq_one_letter_code
_entity_poly.pdbx_strand_id
1 'polypeptide(L)'
;MRLLLTSALATTVSATGLILPLYIYPAATWDDGAANWTPVFQAADSTPSLTWLTVVNPNSGPGDTHLPGNNDVNYITAVSKLNTRPNMKPIGYVRTNYAQFSPDQVKQSVAAWKGWDNYAAANISVQGIFFDESAPNAAYLRDVPSTPSSTIFATWSWPLRAV
;
A
#
# COMPACT_ATOMS: atom_id res chain seq x y z
N MET A 1 53.17 9.30 -20.39
CA MET A 1 51.99 8.42 -20.21
C MET A 1 50.79 9.33 -19.94
N ARG A 2 49.82 9.42 -20.86
CA ARG A 2 48.64 10.32 -20.76
C ARG A 2 47.48 9.51 -20.20
N LEU A 3 47.01 9.87 -19.00
CA LEU A 3 45.87 9.23 -18.35
C LEU A 3 44.58 9.80 -18.99
N LEU A 4 43.86 8.98 -19.76
CA LEU A 4 42.54 9.33 -20.28
C LEU A 4 41.50 9.03 -19.18
N LEU A 5 40.95 10.08 -18.57
CA LEU A 5 39.77 9.94 -17.71
C LEU A 5 38.53 9.84 -18.60
N THR A 6 37.94 8.64 -18.68
CA THR A 6 36.62 8.44 -19.27
C THR A 6 35.55 8.93 -18.30
N SER A 7 34.95 10.08 -18.58
CA SER A 7 33.75 10.55 -17.89
C SER A 7 32.56 9.68 -18.28
N ALA A 8 32.07 8.83 -17.37
CA ALA A 8 30.81 8.13 -17.55
C ALA A 8 29.66 9.08 -17.21
N LEU A 9 28.79 9.34 -18.18
CA LEU A 9 27.50 9.99 -17.94
C LEU A 9 26.60 9.00 -17.20
N ALA A 10 26.34 9.24 -15.92
CA ALA A 10 25.30 8.53 -15.20
C ALA A 10 23.95 9.03 -15.69
N THR A 11 23.29 8.26 -16.56
CA THR A 11 21.87 8.49 -16.87
C THR A 11 21.06 8.21 -15.61
N THR A 12 20.55 9.26 -14.97
CA THR A 12 19.53 9.13 -13.94
C THR A 12 18.25 8.65 -14.61
N VAL A 13 18.03 7.34 -14.67
CA VAL A 13 16.72 6.80 -14.98
C VAL A 13 15.80 7.24 -13.84
N SER A 14 14.88 8.16 -14.12
CA SER A 14 13.78 8.43 -13.20
C SER A 14 12.92 7.17 -13.16
N ALA A 15 13.07 6.38 -12.09
CA ALA A 15 12.21 5.22 -11.88
C ALA A 15 10.79 5.73 -11.63
N THR A 16 9.95 5.70 -12.67
CA THR A 16 8.51 5.96 -12.50
C THR A 16 7.92 4.74 -11.82
N GLY A 17 7.39 4.89 -10.61
CA GLY A 17 6.60 3.87 -9.94
C GLY A 17 5.12 3.99 -10.31
N LEU A 18 4.38 2.89 -10.19
CA LEU A 18 2.93 2.86 -10.38
C LEU A 18 2.25 2.71 -9.02
N ILE A 19 1.26 3.56 -8.73
CA ILE A 19 0.34 3.35 -7.60
C ILE A 19 -0.99 2.81 -8.13
N LEU A 20 -1.48 1.71 -7.55
CA LEU A 20 -2.71 1.04 -7.95
C LEU A 20 -3.67 0.93 -6.77
N PRO A 21 -4.76 1.72 -6.75
CA PRO A 21 -5.89 1.50 -5.86
C PRO A 21 -6.59 0.18 -6.18
N LEU A 22 -6.18 -0.93 -5.55
CA LEU A 22 -6.66 -2.27 -5.88
C LEU A 22 -7.94 -2.59 -5.09
N TYR A 23 -8.97 -1.77 -5.29
CA TYR A 23 -10.24 -1.82 -4.56
C TYR A 23 -11.24 -2.78 -5.20
N ILE A 24 -10.73 -3.95 -5.61
CA ILE A 24 -11.50 -5.05 -6.17
C ILE A 24 -11.42 -6.18 -5.15
N TYR A 25 -12.54 -6.81 -4.82
CA TYR A 25 -12.52 -7.98 -3.96
C TYR A 25 -11.67 -9.09 -4.60
N PRO A 26 -10.73 -9.74 -3.88
CA PRO A 26 -9.71 -10.56 -4.54
C PRO A 26 -10.24 -11.79 -5.28
N ALA A 27 -11.37 -12.34 -4.85
CA ALA A 27 -11.88 -13.61 -5.35
C ALA A 27 -13.19 -13.45 -6.14
N ALA A 28 -13.37 -14.23 -7.20
CA ALA A 28 -14.64 -14.33 -7.93
C ALA A 28 -15.61 -15.30 -7.22
N THR A 29 -15.06 -16.35 -6.65
CA THR A 29 -15.73 -17.30 -5.75
C THR A 29 -14.90 -17.49 -4.51
N TRP A 30 -15.54 -17.76 -3.36
CA TRP A 30 -14.83 -17.92 -2.09
C TRP A 30 -13.66 -18.91 -2.19
N ASP A 31 -12.47 -18.45 -1.78
CA ASP A 31 -11.21 -19.21 -1.72
C ASP A 31 -10.72 -19.75 -3.08
N ASP A 32 -10.94 -19.01 -4.16
CA ASP A 32 -10.51 -19.38 -5.52
C ASP A 32 -9.05 -19.03 -5.86
N GLY A 33 -8.26 -18.66 -4.86
CA GLY A 33 -6.88 -18.24 -5.07
C GLY A 33 -6.74 -16.83 -5.63
N ALA A 34 -7.67 -15.92 -5.34
CA ALA A 34 -7.62 -14.52 -5.76
C ALA A 34 -7.76 -14.31 -7.27
N ALA A 35 -8.74 -14.98 -7.88
CA ALA A 35 -8.96 -14.95 -9.33
C ALA A 35 -9.07 -13.52 -9.90
N ASN A 36 -9.77 -12.61 -9.23
CA ASN A 36 -9.96 -11.24 -9.71
C ASN A 36 -8.66 -10.42 -9.75
N TRP A 37 -7.65 -10.79 -8.96
CA TRP A 37 -6.35 -10.10 -8.93
C TRP A 37 -5.32 -10.71 -9.90
N THR A 38 -5.64 -11.82 -10.55
CA THR A 38 -4.75 -12.49 -11.52
C THR A 38 -4.24 -11.56 -12.63
N PRO A 39 -5.05 -10.69 -13.24
CA PRO A 39 -4.54 -9.76 -14.25
C PRO A 39 -3.46 -8.79 -13.72
N VAL A 40 -3.58 -8.36 -12.46
CA VAL A 40 -2.59 -7.48 -11.81
C VAL A 40 -1.28 -8.22 -11.59
N PHE A 41 -1.36 -9.47 -11.14
CA PHE A 41 -0.20 -10.34 -10.98
C PHE A 41 0.56 -10.52 -12.31
N GLN A 42 -0.16 -10.81 -13.40
CA GLN A 42 0.42 -10.97 -14.74
C GLN A 42 1.05 -9.68 -15.27
N ALA A 43 0.41 -8.53 -15.03
CA ALA A 43 0.96 -7.22 -15.39
C ALA A 43 2.26 -6.92 -14.62
N ALA A 44 2.31 -7.25 -13.32
CA ALA A 44 3.53 -7.08 -12.52
C ALA A 44 4.65 -8.02 -12.96
N ASP A 45 4.33 -9.29 -13.23
CA ASP A 45 5.30 -10.30 -13.69
C ASP A 45 5.90 -9.95 -15.06
N SER A 46 5.13 -9.28 -15.93
CA SER A 46 5.60 -8.79 -17.24
C SER A 46 6.33 -7.44 -17.18
N THR A 47 6.35 -6.77 -16.02
CA THR A 47 7.00 -5.46 -15.83
C THR A 47 7.97 -5.46 -14.63
N PRO A 48 8.99 -6.34 -14.60
CA PRO A 48 9.84 -6.52 -13.42
C PRO A 48 10.65 -5.28 -13.02
N SER A 49 10.88 -4.34 -13.95
CA SER A 49 11.57 -3.07 -13.67
C SER A 49 10.66 -1.99 -13.07
N LEU A 50 9.34 -2.17 -13.13
CA LEU A 50 8.36 -1.21 -12.61
C LEU A 50 8.08 -1.55 -11.14
N THR A 51 8.21 -0.57 -10.25
CA THR A 51 7.76 -0.72 -8.85
C THR A 51 6.26 -0.46 -8.77
N TRP A 52 5.51 -1.41 -8.22
CA TRP A 52 4.06 -1.32 -8.00
C TRP A 52 3.76 -1.07 -6.53
N LEU A 53 3.14 0.06 -6.20
CA LEU A 53 2.53 0.34 -4.90
C LEU A 53 1.04 -0.04 -4.99
N THR A 54 0.67 -1.22 -4.50
CA THR A 54 -0.73 -1.69 -4.57
C THR A 54 -1.45 -1.36 -3.27
N VAL A 55 -2.46 -0.50 -3.34
CA VAL A 55 -3.26 -0.11 -2.17
C VAL A 55 -4.28 -1.20 -1.87
N VAL A 56 -4.14 -1.82 -0.70
CA VAL A 56 -5.02 -2.89 -0.20
C VAL A 56 -6.08 -2.29 0.71
N ASN A 57 -7.35 -2.59 0.46
CA ASN A 57 -8.48 -1.98 1.17
C ASN A 57 -9.63 -2.97 1.47
N PRO A 58 -9.50 -3.81 2.52
CA PRO A 58 -10.54 -4.75 2.91
C PRO A 58 -11.91 -4.14 3.19
N ASN A 59 -11.96 -3.06 3.98
CA ASN A 59 -13.20 -2.38 4.33
C ASN A 59 -12.95 -0.92 4.72
N SER A 60 -12.61 -0.06 3.77
CA SER A 60 -12.17 1.33 4.04
C SER A 60 -11.05 1.41 5.09
N GLY A 61 -10.17 0.42 5.10
CA GLY A 61 -9.21 0.14 6.17
C GLY A 61 -8.84 -1.34 6.23
N PRO A 62 -8.07 -1.78 7.25
CA PRO A 62 -7.68 -3.18 7.45
C PRO A 62 -8.86 -4.10 7.79
N GLY A 63 -10.06 -3.54 7.98
CA GLY A 63 -11.26 -4.24 8.42
C GLY A 63 -11.55 -4.09 9.91
N ASP A 64 -12.78 -4.44 10.29
CA ASP A 64 -13.29 -4.22 11.66
C ASP A 64 -13.05 -5.41 12.59
N THR A 65 -12.60 -6.54 12.05
CA THR A 65 -12.32 -7.74 12.86
C THR A 65 -11.02 -7.63 13.64
N HIS A 66 -10.12 -6.70 13.26
CA HIS A 66 -8.74 -6.62 13.74
C HIS A 66 -7.91 -7.90 13.58
N LEU A 67 -8.40 -8.86 12.79
CA LEU A 67 -7.72 -10.11 12.47
C LEU A 67 -6.96 -9.97 11.14
N PRO A 68 -5.90 -10.79 10.94
CA PRO A 68 -5.23 -10.95 9.66
C PRO A 68 -6.22 -11.09 8.49
N GLY A 69 -6.01 -10.32 7.41
CA GLY A 69 -6.89 -10.35 6.24
C GLY A 69 -8.34 -9.91 6.49
N ASN A 70 -8.64 -9.21 7.59
CA ASN A 70 -9.99 -8.99 8.07
C ASN A 70 -10.79 -10.30 8.32
N ASN A 71 -10.10 -11.36 8.77
CA ASN A 71 -10.66 -12.71 8.90
C ASN A 71 -11.21 -13.27 7.57
N ASP A 72 -10.65 -12.83 6.44
CA ASP A 72 -11.02 -13.27 5.11
C ASP A 72 -9.80 -13.91 4.41
N VAL A 73 -9.91 -15.20 4.14
CA VAL A 73 -8.88 -16.00 3.48
C VAL A 73 -8.51 -15.47 2.10
N ASN A 74 -9.44 -14.80 1.41
CA ASN A 74 -9.22 -14.25 0.08
C ASN A 74 -8.24 -13.09 0.13
N TYR A 75 -8.34 -12.21 1.14
CA TYR A 75 -7.35 -11.16 1.36
C TYR A 75 -6.00 -11.73 1.80
N ILE A 76 -5.99 -12.76 2.66
CA ILE A 76 -4.76 -13.44 3.08
C ILE A 76 -4.02 -14.01 1.86
N THR A 77 -4.72 -14.79 1.04
CA THR A 77 -4.16 -15.43 -0.15
C THR A 77 -3.68 -14.40 -1.18
N ALA A 78 -4.47 -13.35 -1.42
CA ALA A 78 -4.13 -12.34 -2.42
C ALA A 78 -2.93 -11.49 -2.03
N VAL A 79 -2.87 -11.03 -0.77
CA VAL A 79 -1.73 -10.22 -0.27
C VAL A 79 -0.47 -11.07 -0.17
N SER A 80 -0.60 -12.35 0.19
CA SER A 80 0.53 -13.30 0.13
C SER A 80 1.10 -13.38 -1.30
N LYS A 81 0.26 -13.48 -2.33
CA LYS A 81 0.69 -13.45 -3.74
C LYS A 81 1.31 -12.11 -4.16
N LEU A 82 0.89 -10.98 -3.62
CA LEU A 82 1.61 -9.71 -3.84
C LEU A 82 3.03 -9.80 -3.28
N ASN A 83 3.17 -10.30 -2.06
CA ASN A 83 4.46 -10.39 -1.36
C ASN A 83 5.42 -11.43 -1.95
N THR A 84 4.98 -12.35 -2.82
CA THR A 84 5.89 -13.22 -3.57
C THR A 84 6.60 -12.50 -4.72
N ARG A 85 6.20 -11.28 -5.08
CA ARG A 85 6.73 -10.53 -6.22
C ARG A 85 7.66 -9.41 -5.76
N PRO A 86 8.94 -9.40 -6.16
CA PRO A 86 9.92 -8.43 -5.66
C PRO A 86 9.64 -6.98 -6.10
N ASN A 87 8.91 -6.80 -7.20
CA ASN A 87 8.57 -5.48 -7.74
C ASN A 87 7.20 -4.96 -7.25
N MET A 88 6.50 -5.71 -6.39
CA MET A 88 5.23 -5.29 -5.79
C MET A 88 5.39 -4.96 -4.31
N LYS A 89 4.72 -3.89 -3.88
CA LYS A 89 4.71 -3.40 -2.51
C LYS A 89 3.27 -3.13 -2.08
N PRO A 90 2.61 -4.05 -1.38
CA PRO A 90 1.30 -3.78 -0.79
C PRO A 90 1.41 -2.64 0.22
N ILE A 91 0.50 -1.68 0.16
CA ILE A 91 0.36 -0.59 1.13
C ILE A 91 -1.08 -0.55 1.64
N GLY A 92 -1.27 -0.35 2.94
CA GLY A 92 -2.58 -0.39 3.58
C GLY A 92 -3.35 0.91 3.40
N TYR A 93 -4.62 0.84 3.00
CA TYR A 93 -5.51 2.00 2.98
C TYR A 93 -5.87 2.45 4.40
N VAL A 94 -5.81 3.76 4.67
CA VAL A 94 -6.30 4.36 5.91
C VAL A 94 -7.13 5.60 5.59
N ARG A 95 -8.39 5.57 6.00
CA ARG A 95 -9.32 6.69 5.87
C ARG A 95 -9.04 7.73 6.95
N THR A 96 -8.84 9.00 6.56
CA THR A 96 -8.70 10.11 7.53
C THR A 96 -9.97 10.94 7.68
N ASN A 97 -10.95 10.75 6.79
CA ASN A 97 -12.23 11.44 6.77
C ASN A 97 -12.08 12.97 6.89
N TYR A 98 -11.22 13.56 6.06
CA TYR A 98 -10.97 15.01 6.02
C TYR A 98 -10.56 15.58 7.39
N ALA A 99 -9.71 14.85 8.12
CA ALA A 99 -9.27 15.16 9.48
C ALA A 99 -10.40 15.21 10.53
N GLN A 100 -11.55 14.58 10.26
CA GLN A 100 -12.63 14.41 11.24
C GLN A 100 -12.38 13.23 12.18
N PHE A 101 -11.62 12.21 11.74
CA PHE A 101 -11.13 11.17 12.66
C PHE A 101 -9.97 11.71 13.48
N SER A 102 -9.97 11.42 14.78
CA SER A 102 -8.87 11.83 15.64
C SER A 102 -7.55 11.17 15.20
N PRO A 103 -6.39 11.77 15.48
CA PRO A 103 -5.10 11.14 15.20
C PRO A 103 -5.00 9.74 15.80
N ASP A 104 -5.55 9.50 16.99
CA ASP A 104 -5.54 8.19 17.63
C ASP A 104 -6.36 7.15 16.87
N GLN A 105 -7.54 7.52 16.35
CA GLN A 105 -8.35 6.62 15.51
C GLN A 105 -7.57 6.20 14.25
N VAL A 106 -6.92 7.17 13.60
CA VAL A 106 -6.10 6.90 12.41
C VAL A 106 -4.89 6.02 12.75
N LYS A 107 -4.20 6.30 13.86
CA LYS A 107 -3.06 5.49 14.33
C LYS A 107 -3.48 4.07 14.72
N GLN A 108 -4.70 3.85 15.20
CA GLN A 108 -5.24 2.51 15.44
C GLN A 108 -5.41 1.73 14.13
N SER A 109 -5.90 2.34 13.07
CA SER A 109 -5.96 1.70 11.74
C SER A 109 -4.55 1.36 11.22
N VAL A 110 -3.57 2.25 11.41
CA VAL A 110 -2.16 1.98 11.08
C VAL A 110 -1.61 0.79 11.88
N ALA A 111 -1.91 0.74 13.19
CA ALA A 111 -1.48 -0.35 14.05
C ALA A 111 -2.11 -1.70 13.66
N ALA A 112 -3.38 -1.70 13.23
CA ALA A 112 -4.05 -2.90 12.74
C ALA A 112 -3.39 -3.43 11.46
N TRP A 113 -3.01 -2.56 10.53
CA TRP A 113 -2.17 -2.95 9.38
C TRP A 113 -0.82 -3.53 9.82
N LYS A 114 -0.12 -2.88 10.75
CA LYS A 114 1.16 -3.38 11.30
C LYS A 114 1.02 -4.74 11.99
N GLY A 115 -0.15 -5.03 12.55
CA GLY A 115 -0.47 -6.32 13.16
C GLY A 115 -0.42 -7.50 12.18
N TRP A 116 -0.65 -7.26 10.88
CA TRP A 116 -0.59 -8.29 9.85
C TRP A 116 0.81 -8.88 9.69
N ASP A 117 1.86 -8.13 10.01
CA ASP A 117 3.25 -8.60 9.99
C ASP A 117 3.51 -9.78 10.94
N ASN A 118 2.67 -9.93 11.97
CA ASN A 118 2.81 -11.00 12.97
C ASN A 118 2.05 -12.28 12.57
N TYR A 119 1.42 -12.32 11.40
CA TYR A 119 0.67 -13.49 10.97
C TYR A 119 1.61 -14.62 10.51
N ALA A 120 1.75 -15.66 11.32
CA ALA A 120 2.71 -16.72 11.09
C ALA A 120 2.37 -17.66 9.90
N ALA A 121 1.09 -17.76 9.53
CA ALA A 121 0.65 -18.75 8.53
C ALA A 121 0.90 -18.28 7.08
N ALA A 122 1.03 -16.98 6.83
CA ALA A 122 1.30 -16.43 5.51
C ALA A 122 1.95 -15.05 5.60
N ASN A 123 2.79 -14.68 4.63
CA ASN A 123 3.35 -13.34 4.58
C ASN A 123 2.33 -12.36 3.98
N ILE A 124 1.58 -11.70 4.85
CA ILE A 124 0.58 -10.68 4.46
C ILE A 124 0.99 -9.27 4.89
N SER A 125 2.26 -9.07 5.22
CA SER A 125 2.78 -7.77 5.68
C SER A 125 2.52 -6.69 4.64
N VAL A 126 2.17 -5.48 5.08
CA VAL A 126 2.13 -4.28 4.22
C VAL A 126 3.41 -3.45 4.40
N GLN A 127 3.87 -2.82 3.33
CA GLN A 127 5.15 -2.09 3.29
C GLN A 127 4.98 -0.56 3.46
N GLY A 128 3.74 -0.11 3.62
CA GLY A 128 3.38 1.30 3.58
C GLY A 128 1.94 1.56 4.00
N ILE A 129 1.61 2.84 4.17
CA ILE A 129 0.24 3.31 4.41
C ILE A 129 -0.11 4.36 3.36
N PHE A 130 -1.32 4.24 2.82
CA PHE A 130 -1.96 5.21 1.97
C PHE A 130 -3.05 5.94 2.75
N PHE A 131 -2.81 7.21 3.10
CA PHE A 131 -3.81 8.04 3.76
C PHE A 131 -4.72 8.70 2.71
N ASP A 132 -6.01 8.38 2.77
CA ASP A 132 -7.02 8.93 1.89
C ASP A 132 -7.89 9.98 2.59
N GLU A 133 -8.59 10.77 1.77
CA GLU A 133 -9.48 11.86 2.22
C GLU A 133 -8.75 12.91 3.05
N SER A 134 -7.51 13.25 2.68
CA SER A 134 -6.72 14.25 3.41
C SER A 134 -7.38 15.64 3.37
N ALA A 135 -7.25 16.40 4.46
CA ALA A 135 -7.67 17.81 4.54
C ALA A 135 -6.44 18.75 4.57
N PRO A 136 -6.58 20.04 4.23
CA PRO A 136 -5.52 21.04 4.34
C PRO A 136 -5.23 21.42 5.81
N ASN A 137 -4.91 20.44 6.63
CA ASN A 137 -4.61 20.57 8.05
C ASN A 137 -3.18 20.09 8.32
N ALA A 138 -2.22 21.02 8.29
CA ALA A 138 -0.81 20.70 8.43
C ALA A 138 -0.44 20.08 9.78
N ALA A 139 -1.09 20.49 10.88
CA ALA A 139 -0.83 19.91 12.19
C ALA A 139 -1.23 18.42 12.22
N TYR A 140 -2.41 18.12 11.69
CA TYR A 140 -2.92 16.75 11.56
C TYR A 140 -2.04 15.87 10.68
N LEU A 141 -1.66 16.37 9.50
CA LEU A 141 -0.82 15.63 8.54
C LEU A 141 0.61 15.39 9.04
N ARG A 142 1.10 16.15 10.04
CA ARG A 142 2.36 15.85 10.73
C ARG A 142 2.19 14.82 11.85
N ASP A 143 1.02 14.78 12.47
CA ASP A 143 0.75 13.91 13.62
C ASP A 143 0.44 12.48 13.19
N VAL A 144 -0.48 12.28 12.23
CA VAL A 144 -0.91 10.93 11.82
C VAL A 144 0.23 10.03 11.33
N PRO A 145 1.27 10.51 10.63
CA PRO A 145 2.41 9.67 10.21
C PRO A 145 3.49 9.52 11.30
N SER A 146 3.40 10.23 12.43
CA SER A 146 4.46 10.27 13.46
C SER A 146 4.60 8.99 14.29
N THR A 147 3.77 7.98 14.04
CA THR A 147 3.94 6.64 14.64
C THR A 147 5.27 6.03 14.22
N PRO A 148 6.05 5.43 15.14
CA PRO A 148 7.34 4.86 14.85
C PRO A 148 7.16 3.57 14.02
N SER A 149 7.18 3.71 12.70
CA SER A 149 7.38 2.58 11.79
C SER A 149 8.02 3.13 10.52
N SER A 150 8.99 2.39 10.00
CA SER A 150 9.81 2.64 8.81
C SER A 150 9.01 2.56 7.50
N THR A 151 7.84 3.20 7.49
CA THR A 151 6.71 2.96 6.59
C THR A 151 6.70 3.99 5.47
N ILE A 152 6.55 3.53 4.23
CA ILE A 152 6.37 4.42 3.07
C ILE A 152 4.99 5.08 3.18
N PHE A 153 4.95 6.42 3.16
CA PHE A 153 3.71 7.19 3.19
C PHE A 153 3.37 7.71 1.79
N ALA A 154 2.14 7.45 1.34
CA ALA A 154 1.53 8.14 0.22
C ALA A 154 0.25 8.81 0.70
N THR A 155 0.07 10.09 0.38
CA THR A 155 -1.15 10.84 0.68
C THR A 155 -1.86 11.17 -0.63
N TRP A 156 -3.19 11.06 -0.65
CA TRP A 156 -4.01 11.47 -1.79
C TRP A 156 -5.20 12.31 -1.32
N SER A 157 -5.57 13.28 -2.14
CA SER A 157 -6.79 14.06 -1.96
C SER A 157 -7.39 14.34 -3.32
N TRP A 158 -8.72 14.23 -3.44
CA TRP A 158 -9.42 14.73 -4.60
C TRP A 158 -9.38 16.26 -4.59
N PRO A 159 -9.24 16.95 -5.73
CA PRO A 159 -9.42 18.40 -5.76
C PRO A 159 -10.86 18.69 -5.33
N LEU A 160 -11.02 19.35 -4.19
CA LEU A 160 -12.28 20.00 -3.80
C LEU A 160 -12.63 20.96 -4.95
N ARG A 161 -13.70 20.65 -5.70
CA ARG A 161 -14.33 21.66 -6.53
C ARG A 161 -14.82 22.75 -5.60
N ALA A 162 -14.20 23.92 -5.68
CA ALA A 162 -14.79 25.14 -5.15
C ALA A 162 -16.17 25.29 -5.80
N VAL A 163 -17.21 25.24 -4.98
CA VAL A 163 -18.54 25.79 -5.26
C VAL A 163 -18.70 27.03 -4.42
#